data_AF-A0A165M3Q3-F1
#
_entry.id   AF-A0A165M3Q3-F1
#
_cell.length_a   1.000
_cell.length_b   1.000
_cell.length_c   1.000
_cell.angle_alpha   90.00
_cell.angle_beta   90.00
_cell.angle_gamma   90.00
#
_symmetry.space_group_name_H-M   'P 1'
#
loop_
_entity.id
_entity.type
_entity.pdbx_description
1 polymer ?
#
loop_
_entity_poly.entity_id
_entity_poly.type
_entity_poly.pdbx_seq_one_letter_code
_entity_poly.pdbx_strand_id
1 'polypeptide(L)'
;MKNANTLLIGAMLSLVTLMPLSAVAQAAGDAGKAATTTAASMTDGEVRKIDKDAGKITIKHGDIKHLEMPGMTMVFAAKDKALLDKAQVGDKIRFMVINEGGKMVVTAIEPAK
;
A
#
# COMPACT_ATOMS: atom_id res chain seq x y z
N MET A 1 -17.45 -1.97 -47.66
CA MET A 1 -16.48 -2.59 -48.59
C MET A 1 -15.72 -3.61 -47.76
N LYS A 2 -16.22 -4.86 -47.71
CA LYS A 2 -15.63 -6.04 -48.39
C LYS A 2 -14.16 -6.19 -47.96
N ASN A 3 -13.80 -7.19 -47.16
CA ASN A 3 -13.72 -8.57 -47.64
C ASN A 3 -13.57 -9.59 -46.49
N ALA A 4 -14.45 -10.59 -46.52
CA ALA A 4 -14.27 -11.89 -45.87
C ALA A 4 -13.42 -12.80 -46.78
N ASN A 5 -12.64 -13.70 -46.18
CA ASN A 5 -12.12 -14.91 -46.84
C ASN A 5 -11.83 -15.96 -45.73
N THR A 6 -12.70 -16.92 -45.44
CA THR A 6 -13.02 -18.16 -46.17
C THR A 6 -11.91 -19.23 -46.04
N LEU A 7 -12.17 -20.15 -45.10
CA LEU A 7 -12.20 -21.62 -45.27
C LEU A 7 -10.89 -22.46 -45.43
N LEU A 8 -10.90 -23.58 -44.69
CA LEU A 8 -10.37 -24.93 -44.97
C LEU A 8 -9.12 -25.45 -44.24
N ILE A 9 -9.43 -26.34 -43.27
CA ILE A 9 -9.02 -27.75 -43.15
C ILE A 9 -7.57 -28.09 -43.55
N GLY A 10 -6.78 -28.49 -42.54
CA GLY A 10 -5.54 -29.22 -42.71
C GLY A 10 -5.23 -30.00 -41.43
N ALA A 11 -5.61 -31.27 -41.41
CA ALA A 11 -5.19 -32.22 -40.38
C ALA A 11 -3.69 -32.50 -40.53
N MET A 12 -2.93 -32.35 -39.46
CA MET A 12 -1.61 -32.97 -39.36
C MET A 12 -1.32 -33.39 -37.92
N LEU A 13 -1.08 -34.69 -37.78
CA LEU A 13 -0.66 -35.38 -36.57
C LEU A 13 0.66 -34.79 -36.06
N SER A 14 0.69 -34.44 -34.77
CA SER A 14 1.94 -34.38 -34.00
C SER A 14 1.73 -35.08 -32.67
N LEU A 15 2.04 -36.38 -32.70
CA LEU A 15 2.65 -37.19 -31.66
C LEU A 15 2.75 -36.54 -30.26
N VAL A 16 1.75 -36.79 -29.40
CA VAL A 16 1.83 -36.51 -27.96
C VAL A 16 2.70 -37.59 -27.33
N THR A 17 3.94 -37.22 -26.99
CA THR A 17 4.83 -38.02 -26.15
C THR A 17 4.27 -38.08 -24.74
N LEU A 18 3.97 -39.30 -24.27
CA LEU A 18 3.74 -39.62 -22.86
C LEU A 18 4.97 -39.21 -22.02
N MET A 19 4.77 -38.38 -21.01
CA MET A 19 5.66 -38.29 -19.84
C MET A 19 4.82 -38.31 -18.55
N PRO A 20 5.35 -38.90 -17.47
CA PRO A 20 4.56 -39.47 -16.36
C PRO A 20 4.03 -38.40 -15.40
N LEU A 21 2.81 -38.62 -14.91
CA LEU A 21 2.22 -37.91 -13.77
C LEU A 21 3.12 -38.09 -12.54
N SER A 22 3.84 -37.02 -12.18
CA SER A 22 4.46 -36.85 -10.87
C SER A 22 4.12 -35.44 -10.40
N ALA A 23 2.94 -35.28 -9.80
CA ALA A 23 2.61 -34.16 -8.92
C ALA A 23 1.22 -34.42 -8.32
N VAL A 24 1.14 -35.27 -7.29
CA VAL A 24 -0.01 -35.17 -6.38
C VAL A 24 0.19 -33.88 -5.58
N ALA A 25 -0.63 -32.89 -5.93
CA ALA A 25 -0.72 -31.62 -5.26
C ALA A 25 -1.19 -31.85 -3.81
N GLN A 26 -0.28 -31.66 -2.84
CA GLN A 26 -0.71 -31.37 -1.48
C GLN A 26 -1.15 -29.90 -1.43
N ALA A 27 -2.43 -29.70 -1.68
CA ALA A 27 -3.16 -28.53 -1.22
C ALA A 27 -3.28 -28.61 0.31
N ALA A 28 -2.40 -27.90 1.00
CA ALA A 28 -2.65 -27.43 2.36
C ALA A 28 -2.08 -26.02 2.42
N GLY A 29 -2.99 -25.04 2.49
CA GLY A 29 -2.65 -23.64 2.40
C GLY A 29 -1.67 -23.22 3.48
N ASP A 30 -0.46 -22.86 3.04
CA ASP A 30 0.30 -21.82 3.72
C ASP A 30 -0.24 -20.50 3.17
N ALA A 31 -1.39 -20.11 3.74
CA ALA A 31 -1.94 -18.79 3.61
C ALA A 31 -0.80 -17.79 3.82
N GLY A 32 -0.67 -16.88 2.86
CA GLY A 32 0.48 -16.03 2.66
C GLY A 32 1.17 -15.68 3.96
N LYS A 33 2.47 -15.93 4.00
CA LYS A 33 3.41 -15.25 4.88
C LYS A 33 3.15 -13.76 4.72
N ALA A 34 2.19 -13.29 5.51
CA ALA A 34 1.89 -11.90 5.72
C ALA A 34 3.24 -11.33 6.03
N ALA A 35 3.70 -10.44 5.14
CA ALA A 35 4.83 -9.61 5.43
C ALA A 35 4.54 -9.08 6.84
N THR A 36 5.29 -9.55 7.82
CA THR A 36 5.44 -8.84 9.08
C THR A 36 6.23 -7.61 8.70
N THR A 37 5.53 -6.67 8.03
CA THR A 37 5.82 -5.26 8.11
C THR A 37 5.89 -5.05 9.60
N THR A 38 7.13 -4.92 10.11
CA THR A 38 7.39 -4.36 11.43
C THR A 38 6.36 -3.28 11.59
N ALA A 39 5.36 -3.52 12.45
CA ALA A 39 4.24 -2.63 12.57
C ALA A 39 4.86 -1.30 12.97
N ALA A 40 5.00 -0.40 11.99
CA ALA A 40 5.51 0.92 12.25
C ALA A 40 4.65 1.44 13.39
N SER A 41 5.27 2.05 14.39
CA SER A 41 4.51 2.42 15.57
C SER A 41 3.70 3.66 15.23
N MET A 42 2.41 3.62 15.55
CA MET A 42 1.59 4.84 15.51
C MET A 42 2.26 5.91 16.38
N THR A 43 2.36 7.12 15.85
CA THR A 43 2.95 8.27 16.53
C THR A 43 1.83 9.24 16.89
N ASP A 44 1.82 9.74 18.11
CA ASP A 44 0.92 10.82 18.50
C ASP A 44 1.32 12.14 17.81
N GLY A 45 0.34 12.94 17.46
CA GLY A 45 0.57 14.25 16.87
C GLY A 45 -0.64 15.15 16.93
N GLU A 46 -0.41 16.42 16.64
CA GLU A 46 -1.47 17.43 16.52
C GLU A 46 -1.47 18.01 15.12
N VAL A 47 -2.63 18.01 14.48
CA VAL A 47 -2.78 18.55 13.12
C VAL A 47 -2.72 20.07 13.17
N ARG A 48 -1.75 20.63 12.47
CA ARG A 48 -1.53 22.09 12.39
C ARG A 48 -2.09 22.70 11.12
N LYS A 49 -2.09 21.95 10.01
CA LYS A 49 -2.61 22.39 8.72
C LYS A 49 -2.92 21.18 7.84
N ILE A 50 -3.98 21.27 7.03
CA ILE A 50 -4.31 20.28 5.99
C ILE A 50 -4.35 20.99 4.65
N ASP A 51 -3.66 20.45 3.67
CA ASP A 51 -3.67 20.90 2.27
C ASP A 51 -4.18 19.74 1.40
N LYS A 52 -5.50 19.74 1.14
CA LYS A 52 -6.17 18.67 0.39
C LYS A 52 -5.84 18.72 -1.10
N ASP A 53 -5.53 19.90 -1.62
CA ASP A 53 -5.16 20.09 -3.02
C ASP A 53 -3.81 19.44 -3.28
N ALA A 54 -2.81 19.74 -2.45
CA ALA A 54 -1.47 19.17 -2.52
C ALA A 54 -1.37 17.75 -1.94
N GLY A 55 -2.39 17.26 -1.22
CA GLY A 55 -2.36 15.95 -0.55
C GLY A 55 -1.36 15.90 0.61
N LYS A 56 -1.23 17.01 1.36
CA LYS A 56 -0.25 17.16 2.45
C LYS A 56 -0.93 17.51 3.77
N ILE A 57 -0.29 17.12 4.87
CA ILE A 57 -0.71 17.44 6.22
C ILE A 57 0.49 17.91 7.04
N THR A 58 0.33 19.01 7.75
CA THR A 58 1.34 19.50 8.71
C THR A 58 0.95 19.00 10.08
N ILE A 59 1.83 18.21 10.69
CA ILE A 59 1.59 17.60 12.00
C ILE A 59 2.72 18.02 12.92
N LYS A 60 2.36 18.52 14.11
CA LYS A 60 3.28 18.59 15.24
C LYS A 60 3.33 17.20 15.86
N HIS A 61 4.31 16.40 15.46
CA HIS A 61 4.41 15.02 15.90
C HIS A 61 5.21 14.92 17.21
N GLY A 62 4.90 13.89 17.99
CA GLY A 62 5.76 13.40 19.07
C GLY A 62 6.93 12.59 18.52
N ASP A 63 7.59 11.82 19.37
CA ASP A 63 8.77 11.06 18.95
C ASP A 63 8.38 9.91 18.01
N ILE A 64 8.88 9.94 16.78
CA ILE A 64 8.70 8.87 15.80
C ILE A 64 9.84 7.87 15.98
N LYS A 65 9.61 6.88 16.86
CA LYS A 65 10.64 5.92 17.28
C LYS A 65 11.27 5.14 16.14
N HIS A 66 10.48 4.70 15.15
CA HIS A 66 10.97 3.88 14.04
C HIS A 66 11.73 4.67 12.97
N LEU A 67 11.70 6.00 13.02
CA LEU A 67 12.50 6.89 12.17
C LEU A 67 13.57 7.65 12.97
N GLU A 68 13.73 7.35 14.27
CA GLU A 68 14.64 8.04 15.19
C GLU A 68 14.47 9.58 15.15
N MET A 69 13.24 10.06 14.91
CA MET A 69 12.95 11.49 14.81
C MET A 69 12.33 12.01 16.12
N PRO A 70 12.93 13.02 16.77
CA PRO A 70 12.33 13.66 17.93
C PRO A 70 11.09 14.47 17.52
N GLY A 71 10.22 14.77 18.48
CA GLY A 71 9.02 15.56 18.24
C GLY A 71 9.30 16.93 17.60
N MET A 72 8.75 17.17 16.42
CA MET A 72 8.85 18.44 15.69
C MET A 72 7.61 18.70 14.84
N THR A 73 7.52 19.87 14.22
CA THR A 73 6.45 20.19 13.28
C THR A 73 6.96 20.03 11.85
N MET A 74 6.39 19.09 11.12
CA MET A 74 6.81 18.78 9.76
C MET A 74 5.59 18.57 8.84
N VAL A 75 5.83 18.77 7.54
CA VAL A 75 4.85 18.48 6.49
C VAL A 75 5.06 17.06 6.00
N PHE A 76 3.98 16.28 6.02
CA PHE A 76 3.91 14.93 5.53
C PHE A 76 3.02 14.86 4.29
N ALA A 77 3.37 14.01 3.32
CA ALA A 77 2.47 13.66 2.25
C ALA A 77 1.49 12.60 2.75
N ALA A 78 0.22 12.64 2.35
CA ALA A 78 -0.70 11.54 2.61
C ALA A 78 -0.61 10.51 1.49
N LYS A 79 -0.57 9.22 1.85
CA LYS A 79 -0.65 8.12 0.87
C LYS A 79 -1.95 8.16 0.07
N ASP A 80 -3.04 8.55 0.73
CA ASP A 80 -4.35 8.77 0.14
C ASP A 80 -4.94 10.07 0.67
N LYS A 81 -5.54 10.87 -0.21
CA LYS A 81 -6.24 12.11 0.16
C LYS A 81 -7.39 11.85 1.13
N ALA A 82 -8.04 10.67 1.07
CA ALA A 82 -9.10 10.30 1.99
C ALA A 82 -8.64 10.20 3.46
N LEU A 83 -7.33 10.02 3.72
CA LEU A 83 -6.79 10.09 5.08
C LEU A 83 -6.90 11.50 5.67
N LEU A 84 -6.80 12.53 4.83
CA LEU A 84 -6.90 13.93 5.25
C LEU A 84 -8.32 14.30 5.70
N ASP A 85 -9.34 13.54 5.30
CA ASP A 85 -10.72 13.75 5.72
C ASP A 85 -10.99 13.17 7.12
N LYS A 86 -10.09 12.33 7.65
CA LYS A 86 -10.19 11.75 8.99
C LYS A 86 -9.72 12.66 10.12
N ALA A 87 -9.19 13.84 9.78
CA ALA A 87 -8.67 14.77 10.77
C ALA A 87 -9.01 16.21 10.39
N GLN A 88 -9.01 17.07 11.40
CA GLN A 88 -9.23 18.51 11.28
C GLN A 88 -8.08 19.26 11.93
N VAL A 89 -7.91 20.53 11.56
CA VAL A 89 -6.88 21.38 12.18
C VAL A 89 -7.20 21.57 13.66
N GLY A 90 -6.21 21.31 14.51
CA GLY A 90 -6.32 21.30 15.97
C GLY A 90 -6.53 19.91 16.57
N ASP A 91 -6.83 18.89 15.76
CA ASP A 91 -7.06 17.54 16.27
C ASP A 91 -5.78 16.91 16.79
N LYS A 92 -5.92 16.21 17.92
CA LYS A 92 -4.93 15.24 18.37
C LYS A 92 -5.23 13.92 17.68
N ILE A 93 -4.23 13.38 16.99
CA ILE A 93 -4.33 12.16 16.21
C ILE A 93 -3.18 11.22 16.56
N ARG A 94 -3.36 9.96 16.23
CA ARG A 94 -2.29 8.98 16.08
C ARG A 94 -2.13 8.69 14.60
N PHE A 95 -0.92 8.74 14.09
CA PHE A 95 -0.66 8.56 12.67
C PHE A 95 0.52 7.65 12.42
N MET A 96 0.49 7.01 11.26
CA MET A 96 1.56 6.17 10.77
C MET A 96 2.29 6.90 9.66
N VAL A 97 3.62 6.93 9.72
CA VAL A 97 4.46 7.50 8.66
C VAL A 97 5.54 6.52 8.26
N ILE A 98 5.80 6.44 6.96
CA ILE A 98 6.93 5.71 6.40
C ILE A 98 7.84 6.67 5.65
N ASN A 99 9.13 6.33 5.59
CA ASN A 99 10.06 6.97 4.66
C ASN A 99 10.08 6.14 3.37
N GLU A 100 9.58 6.72 2.28
CA GLU A 100 9.59 6.09 0.96
C GLU A 100 10.52 6.91 0.05
N GLY A 101 11.77 6.45 -0.12
CA GLY A 101 12.77 7.12 -0.96
C GLY A 101 13.11 8.55 -0.50
N GLY A 102 13.15 8.79 0.81
CA GLY A 102 13.40 10.11 1.39
C GLY A 102 12.15 11.00 1.55
N LYS A 103 10.97 10.52 1.14
CA LYS A 103 9.70 11.22 1.34
C LYS A 103 8.97 10.66 2.54
N MET A 104 8.47 11.54 3.41
CA MET A 104 7.66 11.15 4.56
C MET A 104 6.19 11.03 4.16
N VAL A 105 5.67 9.80 4.16
CA VAL A 105 4.34 9.46 3.68
C VAL A 105 3.50 8.90 4.82
N VAL A 106 2.39 9.58 5.12
CA VAL A 106 1.39 9.14 6.09
C VAL A 106 0.53 8.04 5.48
N THR A 107 0.53 6.88 6.11
CA THR A 107 -0.19 5.69 5.63
C THR A 107 -1.45 5.38 6.42
N ALA A 108 -1.59 5.93 7.63
CA ALA A 108 -2.78 5.80 8.45
C ALA A 108 -2.93 7.01 9.38
N ILE A 109 -4.18 7.37 9.67
CA ILE A 109 -4.58 8.40 10.64
C ILE A 109 -5.75 7.85 11.46
N GLU A 110 -5.64 7.98 12.78
CA GLU A 110 -6.65 7.64 13.77
C GLU A 110 -6.82 8.82 14.74
N PRO A 111 -8.02 9.06 15.29
CA PRO A 111 -8.19 9.97 16.41
C PRO A 111 -7.32 9.56 17.61
N ALA A 112 -6.76 10.53 18.34
CA ALA A 112 -6.16 10.25 19.63
C ALA A 112 -7.23 9.73 20.60
N LYS A 113 -6.84 8.80 21.45
CA LYS A 113 -7.74 8.13 22.41
C LYS A 113 -7.91 8.94 23.69
#